data_AF-A0A9E2BDZ8-F1
#
_entry.id   AF-A0A9E2BDZ8-F1
#
_cell.length_a   1.000
_cell.length_b   1.000
_cell.length_c   1.000
_cell.angle_alpha   90.00
_cell.angle_beta   90.00
_cell.angle_gamma   90.00
#
_symmetry.space_group_name_H-M   'P 1'
#
loop_
_entity.id
_entity.type
_entity.pdbx_description
1 polymer ?
#
loop_
_entity_poly.entity_id
_entity_poly.type
_entity_poly.pdbx_seq_one_letter_code
_entity_poly.pdbx_strand_id
1 'polypeptide(L)'
;IDEHRTRHFNLHFRNFQTEPKHDDAMIKTILWGLEEDAQVIDYVQPALTPASNSNELLVATDGPEKAYRDKAARLGEQLGRIDVRRLRDMRLDRVLVIPSPARNGGGNWVHDTVPLVSSR
;
A
#
# COMPACT_ATOMS: atom_id res chain seq x y z
N ILE A 1 5.56 -2.48 -7.12
CA ILE A 1 6.76 -3.05 -7.76
C ILE A 1 7.23 -4.23 -6.90
N ASP A 2 7.34 -4.04 -5.59
CA ASP A 2 7.49 -5.07 -4.55
C ASP A 2 7.08 -4.47 -3.19
N GLU A 3 7.37 -5.14 -2.07
CA GLU A 3 7.06 -4.68 -0.71
C GLU A 3 7.83 -3.42 -0.27
N HIS A 4 8.94 -3.08 -0.94
CA HIS A 4 9.77 -1.92 -0.64
C HIS A 4 9.73 -0.85 -1.73
N ARG A 5 9.00 -1.08 -2.82
CA ARG A 5 8.92 -0.19 -3.97
C ARG A 5 7.49 0.03 -4.44
N THR A 6 7.04 1.28 -4.32
CA THR A 6 5.75 1.75 -4.84
C THR A 6 5.91 2.38 -6.23
N ARG A 7 4.81 2.47 -6.96
CA ARG A 7 4.71 3.27 -8.18
C ARG A 7 3.48 4.15 -8.04
N HIS A 8 3.69 5.46 -7.99
CA HIS A 8 2.60 6.43 -7.82
C HIS A 8 2.10 6.90 -9.18
N PHE A 9 0.78 6.98 -9.33
CA PHE A 9 0.11 7.56 -10.48
C PHE A 9 -0.73 8.73 -10.00
N ASN A 10 -0.44 9.92 -10.51
CA ASN A 10 -1.15 11.13 -10.13
C ASN A 10 -2.00 11.61 -11.31
N LEU A 11 -3.29 11.82 -11.05
CA LEU A 11 -4.25 12.42 -11.97
C LEU A 11 -4.79 13.68 -11.32
N HIS A 12 -4.52 14.83 -11.93
CA HIS A 12 -4.96 16.12 -11.42
C HIS A 12 -6.06 16.70 -12.29
N PHE A 13 -7.20 17.00 -11.68
CA PHE A 13 -8.35 17.63 -12.32
C PHE A 13 -8.57 18.99 -11.65
N ARG A 14 -8.79 20.04 -12.43
CA ARG A 14 -8.95 21.40 -11.93
C ARG A 14 -10.09 22.13 -12.62
N ASN A 15 -10.75 23.02 -11.86
CA ASN A 15 -11.78 23.94 -12.33
C ASN A 15 -11.30 25.41 -12.32
N PHE A 16 -10.01 25.63 -12.06
CA PHE A 16 -9.32 26.93 -12.05
C PHE A 16 -8.08 26.82 -12.95
N GLN A 17 -7.72 27.92 -13.64
CA GLN A 17 -6.60 27.95 -14.58
C GLN A 17 -6.65 26.78 -15.58
N THR A 18 -7.83 26.55 -16.16
CA THR A 18 -8.13 25.35 -16.96
C THR A 18 -7.47 25.37 -18.33
N GLU A 19 -6.94 26.52 -18.77
CA GLU A 19 -6.26 26.64 -20.05
C GLU A 19 -4.92 25.88 -20.04
N PRO A 20 -4.53 25.26 -21.18
CA PRO A 20 -3.31 24.44 -21.27
C PRO A 20 -2.01 25.16 -20.89
N LYS A 21 -1.97 26.50 -21.05
CA LYS A 21 -0.82 27.33 -20.65
C LYS A 21 -0.46 27.22 -19.16
N HIS A 22 -1.37 26.71 -18.34
CA HIS A 22 -1.18 26.50 -16.91
C HIS A 22 -0.75 25.08 -16.54
N ASP A 23 -0.80 24.13 -17.48
CA ASP A 23 -0.52 22.71 -17.23
C ASP A 23 0.89 22.51 -16.66
N ASP A 24 1.91 23.06 -17.33
CA ASP A 24 3.31 22.87 -16.93
C ASP A 24 3.60 23.43 -15.54
N ALA A 25 3.03 24.59 -15.22
CA ALA A 25 3.17 25.20 -13.90
C ALA A 25 2.51 24.34 -12.81
N MET A 26 1.29 23.83 -13.07
CA MET A 26 0.58 22.94 -12.14
C MET A 26 1.33 21.62 -11.93
N ILE A 27 1.81 21.00 -13.02
CA ILE A 27 2.61 19.77 -12.96
C ILE A 27 3.87 20.01 -12.14
N LYS A 28 4.58 21.12 -12.37
CA LYS A 28 5.79 21.47 -11.63
C LYS A 28 5.53 21.60 -10.13
N THR A 29 4.43 22.25 -9.74
CA THR A 29 4.07 22.38 -8.32
C THR A 29 3.75 21.03 -7.68
N ILE A 30 3.00 20.16 -8.37
CA ILE A 30 2.70 18.82 -7.87
C ILE A 30 3.97 17.99 -7.71
N LEU A 31 4.86 18.02 -8.72
CA LEU A 31 6.12 17.29 -8.68
C LEU A 31 7.05 17.81 -7.58
N TRP A 32 7.05 19.12 -7.33
CA TRP A 32 7.85 19.72 -6.26
C TRP A 32 7.44 19.19 -4.89
N GLY A 33 6.14 19.17 -4.56
CA GLY A 33 5.68 18.59 -3.29
C GLY A 33 5.98 17.09 -3.17
N LEU A 34 5.81 16.33 -4.25
CA LEU A 34 6.14 14.90 -4.26
C LEU A 34 7.63 14.61 -4.03
N GLU A 35 8.51 15.47 -4.54
CA GLU A 35 9.96 15.38 -4.33
C GLU A 35 10.31 15.66 -2.87
N GLU A 36 9.70 16.68 -2.25
CA GLU A 36 9.89 16.99 -0.83
C GLU A 36 9.43 15.83 0.06
N ASP A 37 8.27 15.24 -0.24
CA ASP A 37 7.76 14.07 0.49
C ASP A 37 8.70 12.86 0.34
N ALA A 38 9.20 12.60 -0.88
CA ALA A 38 10.11 11.48 -1.15
C ALA A 38 11.41 11.59 -0.32
N GLN A 39 11.97 12.80 -0.21
CA GLN A 39 13.17 13.08 0.57
C GLN A 39 13.00 12.82 2.08
N VAL A 40 11.77 12.75 2.59
CA VAL A 40 11.50 12.37 3.98
C VAL A 40 11.20 10.88 4.08
N ILE A 41 10.30 10.37 3.22
CA ILE A 41 9.82 8.99 3.27
C ILE A 41 10.95 7.97 3.08
N ASP A 42 11.93 8.27 2.21
CA ASP A 42 13.05 7.36 1.92
C ASP A 42 13.95 7.04 3.13
N TYR A 43 13.89 7.88 4.18
CA TYR A 43 14.66 7.68 5.41
C TYR A 43 13.84 7.09 6.57
N VAL A 44 12.53 6.90 6.41
CA VAL A 44 11.67 6.33 7.44
C VAL A 44 12.05 4.87 7.71
N GLN A 45 12.25 4.52 8.98
CA GLN A 45 12.60 3.17 9.41
C GLN A 45 11.69 2.71 10.56
N PRO A 46 11.22 1.45 10.53
CA PRO A 46 11.36 0.49 9.44
C PRO A 46 10.56 0.92 8.18
N ALA A 47 11.05 0.56 6.99
CA ALA A 47 10.37 0.87 5.73
C ALA A 47 8.95 0.28 5.63
N LEU A 48 8.67 -0.79 6.37
CA LEU A 48 7.34 -1.35 6.53
C LEU A 48 6.77 -0.92 7.87
N THR A 49 5.59 -0.28 7.86
CA THR A 49 4.89 0.13 9.07
C THR A 49 4.74 -1.06 10.03
N PRO A 50 5.04 -0.87 11.33
CA PRO A 50 4.87 -1.90 12.34
C PRO A 50 3.45 -2.49 12.34
N ALA A 51 3.34 -3.78 12.67
CA ALA A 51 2.05 -4.48 12.68
C ALA A 51 1.08 -3.98 13.78
N SER A 52 1.60 -3.29 14.81
CA SER A 52 0.84 -2.72 15.90
C SER A 52 1.12 -1.23 16.01
N ASN A 53 0.06 -0.44 16.19
CA ASN A 53 0.15 0.98 16.50
C ASN A 53 0.84 1.24 17.86
N SER A 54 0.95 0.25 18.74
CA SER A 54 1.68 0.39 20.02
C SER A 54 3.18 0.63 19.86
N ASN A 55 3.72 0.41 18.66
CA ASN A 55 5.15 0.54 18.37
C ASN A 55 5.50 1.90 17.75
N GLU A 56 4.54 2.81 17.62
CA GLU A 56 4.74 4.17 17.14
C GLU A 56 4.02 5.17 18.07
N LEU A 57 4.59 6.35 18.23
CA LEU A 57 3.96 7.44 18.97
C LEU A 57 3.01 8.19 18.04
N LEU A 58 1.71 7.98 18.22
CA LEU A 58 0.68 8.74 17.52
C LEU A 58 0.25 9.95 18.35
N VAL A 59 0.16 11.11 17.71
CA VAL A 59 -0.31 12.36 18.30
C VAL A 59 -1.71 12.72 17.77
N ALA A 60 -2.32 13.77 18.32
CA ALA A 60 -3.71 14.13 18.03
C ALA A 60 -3.98 14.43 16.53
N THR A 61 -2.96 14.85 15.78
CA THR A 61 -3.06 15.12 14.34
C THR A 61 -3.11 13.87 13.48
N ASP A 62 -2.68 12.71 14.00
CA ASP A 62 -2.55 11.45 13.25
C ASP A 62 -3.85 10.64 13.20
N GLY A 63 -4.98 11.30 13.46
CA GLY A 63 -6.31 10.69 13.46
C GLY A 63 -6.65 9.96 12.15
N PRO A 64 -6.46 10.58 10.98
CA PRO A 64 -6.69 9.93 9.69
C PRO A 64 -5.81 8.69 9.46
N GLU A 65 -4.53 8.76 9.78
CA GLU A 65 -3.55 7.68 9.65
C GLU A 65 -3.96 6.49 10.53
N LYS A 66 -4.33 6.78 11.79
CA LYS A 66 -4.84 5.77 12.71
C LYS A 66 -6.10 5.10 12.16
N ALA A 67 -7.08 5.88 11.69
CA ALA A 67 -8.33 5.35 11.15
C ALA A 67 -8.10 4.45 9.91
N TYR A 68 -7.17 4.83 9.03
CA TYR A 68 -6.76 4.02 7.89
C TYR A 68 -6.15 2.68 8.36
N ARG A 69 -5.22 2.72 9.31
CA ARG A 69 -4.55 1.53 9.83
C ARG A 69 -5.51 0.57 10.52
N ASP A 70 -6.43 1.09 11.33
CA ASP A 70 -7.46 0.29 12.01
C ASP A 70 -8.38 -0.41 10.98
N LYS A 71 -8.75 0.30 9.90
CA LYS A 71 -9.52 -0.27 8.80
C LYS A 71 -8.75 -1.37 8.06
N ALA A 72 -7.47 -1.14 7.78
CA ALA A 72 -6.60 -2.13 7.11
C ALA A 72 -6.41 -3.39 7.98
N ALA A 73 -6.23 -3.23 9.30
CA ALA A 73 -6.14 -4.34 10.25
C ALA A 73 -7.42 -5.18 10.24
N ARG A 74 -8.58 -4.54 10.36
CA ARG A 74 -9.89 -5.22 10.30
C ARG A 74 -10.09 -5.99 8.99
N LEU A 75 -9.71 -5.40 7.85
CA LEU A 75 -9.77 -6.11 6.56
C LEU A 75 -8.80 -7.29 6.52
N GLY A 76 -7.60 -7.14 7.09
CA GLY A 76 -6.63 -8.22 7.22
C GLY A 76 -7.12 -9.37 8.11
N GLU A 77 -7.90 -9.09 9.15
CA GLU A 77 -8.56 -10.12 9.98
C GLU A 77 -9.67 -10.84 9.21
N GLN A 78 -10.45 -10.12 8.41
CA GLN A 78 -11.58 -10.69 7.66
C GLN A 78 -11.17 -11.47 6.41
N LEU A 79 -10.18 -10.97 5.67
CA LEU A 79 -9.79 -11.49 4.36
C LEU A 79 -8.42 -12.16 4.36
N GLY A 80 -7.67 -12.03 5.46
CA GLY A 80 -6.28 -12.44 5.60
C GLY A 80 -5.32 -11.34 5.16
N ARG A 81 -4.29 -11.10 5.98
CA ARG A 81 -3.16 -10.23 5.65
C ARG A 81 -2.08 -11.04 4.93
N ILE A 82 -1.49 -10.49 3.88
CA ILE A 82 -0.38 -11.14 3.16
C ILE A 82 0.84 -11.27 4.08
N ASP A 83 1.38 -12.49 4.17
CA ASP A 83 2.68 -12.75 4.79
C ASP A 83 3.79 -12.37 3.81
N VAL A 84 4.28 -11.14 3.92
CA VAL A 84 5.31 -10.59 3.01
C VAL A 84 6.60 -11.41 3.06
N ARG A 85 6.96 -11.99 4.22
CA ARG A 85 8.20 -12.77 4.35
C ARG A 85 8.09 -14.06 3.57
N ARG A 86 7.00 -14.81 3.79
CA ARG A 86 6.74 -16.05 3.06
C ARG A 86 6.49 -15.78 1.57
N LEU A 87 5.86 -14.66 1.24
CA LEU A 87 5.63 -14.25 -0.14
C LEU A 87 6.94 -14.08 -0.90
N ARG A 88 7.93 -13.42 -0.29
CA ARG A 88 9.25 -13.20 -0.90
C ARG A 88 9.91 -14.52 -1.29
N ASP A 89 9.89 -15.50 -0.38
CA ASP A 89 10.51 -16.79 -0.60
C ASP A 89 9.74 -17.61 -1.67
N MET A 90 8.40 -17.59 -1.63
CA MET A 90 7.55 -18.30 -2.62
C MET A 90 7.61 -17.70 -4.02
N ARG A 91 7.94 -16.41 -4.18
CA ARG A 91 8.02 -15.75 -5.49
C ARG A 91 9.25 -16.15 -6.31
N LEU A 92 10.18 -16.90 -5.73
CA LEU A 92 11.39 -17.35 -6.43
C LEU A 92 11.09 -18.37 -7.53
N ASP A 93 10.11 -19.24 -7.33
CA ASP A 93 9.81 -20.38 -8.21
C ASP A 93 8.32 -20.56 -8.53
N ARG A 94 7.45 -19.65 -8.06
CA ARG A 94 5.99 -19.76 -8.24
C ARG A 94 5.35 -18.48 -8.76
N VAL A 95 4.36 -18.67 -9.62
CA VAL A 95 3.36 -17.64 -9.93
C VAL A 95 2.29 -17.68 -8.85
N LEU A 96 2.13 -16.56 -8.15
CA LEU A 96 1.19 -16.41 -7.05
C LEU A 96 0.09 -15.42 -7.41
N VAL A 97 -1.14 -15.70 -6.98
CA VAL A 97 -2.28 -14.82 -7.21
C VAL A 97 -2.96 -14.42 -5.90
N ILE A 98 -3.62 -13.26 -5.89
CA ILE A 98 -4.44 -12.84 -4.76
C ILE A 98 -5.68 -13.75 -4.70
N PRO A 99 -6.01 -14.35 -3.54
CA PRO A 99 -7.19 -15.19 -3.43
C PRO A 99 -8.45 -14.34 -3.60
N SER A 100 -9.35 -14.78 -4.48
CA SER A 100 -10.72 -14.27 -4.52
C SER A 100 -11.61 -15.08 -3.54
N PRO A 101 -12.73 -14.51 -3.07
CA PRO A 101 -13.64 -15.22 -2.16
C PRO A 101 -14.13 -16.58 -2.71
N ALA A 102 -14.25 -16.72 -4.03
CA ALA A 102 -14.68 -17.97 -4.68
C ALA A 102 -13.73 -19.15 -4.43
N ARG A 103 -12.44 -18.89 -4.13
CA ARG A 103 -11.47 -19.96 -3.88
C ARG A 103 -11.74 -20.72 -2.58
N ASN A 104 -12.52 -20.14 -1.65
CA ASN A 104 -12.96 -20.80 -0.42
C ASN A 104 -13.98 -21.92 -0.67
N GLY A 105 -14.69 -21.90 -1.81
CA GLY A 105 -15.71 -22.89 -2.16
C GLY A 105 -15.18 -24.16 -2.84
N GLY A 106 -13.86 -24.30 -2.98
CA GLY A 106 -13.23 -25.37 -3.74
C GLY A 106 -13.12 -25.07 -5.24
N GLY A 107 -12.24 -25.79 -5.94
CA GLY A 107 -12.00 -25.65 -7.39
C GLY A 107 -10.62 -26.15 -7.82
N ASN A 108 -10.47 -26.54 -9.08
CA ASN A 108 -9.18 -26.92 -9.67
C ASN A 108 -8.41 -25.66 -10.11
N TRP A 109 -7.82 -24.98 -9.13
CA TRP A 109 -7.02 -23.78 -9.38
C TRP A 109 -5.57 -24.14 -9.73
N VAL A 110 -5.04 -23.56 -10.80
CA VAL A 110 -3.68 -23.86 -11.28
C VAL A 110 -2.58 -23.15 -10.49
N HIS A 111 -2.82 -21.88 -10.11
CA HIS A 111 -1.81 -21.07 -9.43
C HIS A 111 -2.01 -21.05 -7.91
N ASP A 112 -0.92 -21.16 -7.18
CA ASP A 112 -0.92 -20.97 -5.72
C ASP A 112 -1.38 -19.55 -5.35
N THR A 113 -2.00 -19.42 -4.18
CA THR A 113 -2.33 -18.11 -3.62
C THR A 113 -1.12 -17.48 -2.95
N VAL A 114 -1.11 -16.15 -2.85
CA VAL A 114 -0.19 -15.48 -1.92
C VAL A 114 -0.37 -16.06 -0.51
N PRO A 115 0.72 -16.23 0.26
CA PRO A 115 0.61 -16.69 1.62
C PRO A 115 -0.05 -15.62 2.48
N LEU A 116 -0.96 -16.05 3.34
CA LEU A 116 -1.61 -15.20 4.33
C LEU A 116 -1.04 -15.52 5.71
N VAL A 117 -0.92 -14.50 6.55
CA VAL A 117 -0.62 -14.66 7.97
C VAL A 117 -1.76 -15.47 8.58
N SER A 118 -1.46 -16.63 9.17
CA SER A 118 -2.47 -17.43 9.87
C SER A 118 -3.08 -16.58 10.97
N SER A 119 -4.39 -16.36 10.92
CA SER A 119 -5.13 -15.94 12.11
C SER A 119 -4.94 -17.06 13.14
N ARG A 120 -4.35 -16.73 14.30
CA ARG A 120 -4.44 -17.61 15.47
C ARG A 120 -5.84 -17.54 16.04
#